data_AF-F0TBW7-F1
#
_entry.id   AF-F0TBW7-F1
#
_cell.length_a   1.000
_cell.length_b   1.000
_cell.length_c   1.000
_cell.angle_alpha   90.00
_cell.angle_beta   90.00
_cell.angle_gamma   90.00
#
_symmetry.space_group_name_H-M   'P 1'
#
loop_
_entity.id
_entity.type
_entity.pdbx_description
1 polymer ?
#
loop_
_entity_poly.entity_id
_entity_poly.type
_entity_poly.pdbx_seq_one_letter_code
_entity_poly.pdbx_strand_id
1 'polypeptide(L)'
;MEYSFILKGHPNVTSRHKTTLEFTKDPEIGLKADCIVGVGSGVSMENFPTGMIDAIQDENTKITVKLETENAKDEIHGFGHPDLTLDHPTDMVVRKSEFKCSRTLMINADKAACDLKLKLVRDLADSKQLKVTIIVG
;
A
#
# COMPACT_ATOMS: atom_id res chain seq x y z
N MET A 1 8.92 3.94 -13.64
CA MET A 1 7.95 5.06 -13.45
C MET A 1 7.72 5.29 -11.96
N GLU A 2 7.34 6.50 -11.56
CA GLU A 2 7.06 6.84 -10.15
C GLU A 2 5.71 7.55 -10.03
N TYR A 3 4.94 7.19 -8.99
CA TYR A 3 3.69 7.85 -8.62
C TYR A 3 3.64 8.04 -7.11
N SER A 4 3.39 9.27 -6.67
CA SER A 4 3.37 9.62 -5.24
C SER A 4 2.04 10.24 -4.84
N PHE A 5 1.56 9.90 -3.65
CA PHE A 5 0.35 10.48 -3.07
C PHE A 5 0.47 10.56 -1.55
N ILE A 6 -0.41 11.36 -0.96
CA ILE A 6 -0.43 11.63 0.47
C ILE A 6 -1.73 11.08 1.05
N LEU A 7 -1.62 10.47 2.21
CA LEU A 7 -2.72 10.06 3.06
C LEU A 7 -2.34 10.29 4.52
N LYS A 8 -3.16 9.82 5.45
CA LYS A 8 -2.90 9.93 6.89
C LYS A 8 -3.00 8.58 7.57
N GLY A 9 -2.33 8.46 8.70
CA GLY A 9 -2.61 7.39 9.65
C GLY A 9 -3.98 7.55 10.31
N HIS A 10 -4.29 6.68 11.26
CA HIS A 10 -5.55 6.68 12.01
C HIS A 10 -5.33 6.07 13.41
N PRO A 11 -6.07 6.48 14.46
CA PRO A 11 -5.89 5.95 15.82
C PRO A 11 -6.06 4.44 15.95
N ASN A 12 -6.80 3.82 15.02
CA ASN A 12 -7.01 2.37 14.98
C ASN A 12 -5.96 1.60 14.15
N VAL A 13 -4.92 2.26 13.63
CA VAL A 13 -3.81 1.56 12.94
C VAL A 13 -3.04 0.72 13.96
N THR A 14 -3.09 -0.59 13.79
CA THR A 14 -2.31 -1.54 14.61
C THR A 14 -1.19 -2.21 13.84
N SER A 15 -1.31 -2.31 12.51
CA SER A 15 -0.31 -2.88 11.61
C SER A 15 0.15 -4.28 12.03
N ARG A 16 -0.79 -5.20 12.26
CA ARG A 16 -0.52 -6.56 12.77
C ARG A 16 -0.73 -7.67 11.75
N HIS A 17 -1.35 -7.37 10.60
CA HIS A 17 -1.65 -8.38 9.61
C HIS A 17 -0.37 -9.00 9.03
N LYS A 18 -0.34 -10.34 8.96
CA LYS A 18 0.89 -11.11 8.69
C LYS A 18 1.26 -11.23 7.21
N THR A 19 0.30 -10.99 6.32
CA THR A 19 0.46 -11.29 4.89
C THR A 19 0.06 -10.15 3.97
N THR A 20 -0.49 -9.06 4.52
CA THR A 20 -0.93 -7.92 3.72
C THR A 20 -0.69 -6.59 4.43
N LEU A 21 -0.69 -5.53 3.62
CA LEU A 21 -0.72 -4.13 4.02
C LEU A 21 -1.70 -3.41 3.08
N GLU A 22 -2.48 -2.47 3.59
CA GLU A 22 -3.55 -1.82 2.85
C GLU A 22 -3.59 -0.30 3.03
N PHE A 23 -3.89 0.42 1.93
CA PHE A 23 -4.26 1.83 1.90
C PHE A 23 -5.70 1.94 1.40
N THR A 24 -6.46 2.89 1.93
CA THR A 24 -7.85 3.09 1.50
C THR A 24 -8.22 4.57 1.37
N LYS A 25 -9.20 4.85 0.48
CA LYS A 25 -9.90 6.14 0.41
C LYS A 25 -10.85 6.36 1.59
N ASP A 26 -11.31 5.30 2.25
CA ASP A 26 -12.20 5.44 3.40
C ASP A 26 -11.50 6.24 4.50
N PRO A 27 -12.14 7.25 5.09
CA PRO A 27 -11.50 8.10 6.10
C PRO A 27 -11.41 7.45 7.48
N GLU A 28 -12.21 6.41 7.72
CA GLU A 28 -12.43 5.77 9.01
C GLU A 28 -12.24 4.26 8.89
N ILE A 29 -11.63 3.65 9.91
CA ILE A 29 -11.41 2.20 9.97
C ILE A 29 -11.75 1.65 11.35
N GLY A 30 -12.26 0.42 11.39
CA GLY A 30 -12.55 -0.27 12.64
C GLY A 30 -11.29 -0.81 13.35
N LEU A 31 -11.41 -1.12 14.64
CA LEU A 31 -10.32 -1.68 15.47
C LEU A 31 -9.75 -3.02 14.97
N LYS A 32 -10.52 -3.75 14.14
CA LYS A 32 -10.10 -5.04 13.56
C LYS A 32 -9.35 -4.90 12.24
N ALA A 33 -9.23 -3.70 11.68
CA ALA A 33 -8.54 -3.45 10.41
C ALA A 33 -7.02 -3.44 10.62
N ASP A 34 -6.45 -4.61 10.91
CA ASP A 34 -5.04 -4.75 11.26
C ASP A 34 -4.06 -4.76 10.08
N CYS A 35 -4.59 -4.78 8.84
CA CYS A 35 -3.81 -4.61 7.61
C CYS A 35 -3.74 -3.14 7.14
N ILE A 36 -4.67 -2.28 7.55
CA ILE A 36 -4.73 -0.90 7.06
C ILE A 36 -3.69 -0.05 7.78
N VAL A 37 -2.88 0.68 7.00
CA VAL A 37 -1.81 1.56 7.50
C VAL A 37 -2.01 3.02 7.13
N GLY A 38 -2.98 3.32 6.25
CA GLY A 38 -3.36 4.69 5.94
C GLY A 38 -4.76 4.80 5.35
N VAL A 39 -5.40 5.91 5.65
CA VAL A 39 -6.82 6.20 5.37
C VAL A 39 -6.98 7.56 4.68
N GLY A 40 -8.15 7.79 4.08
CA GLY A 40 -8.48 9.08 3.46
C GLY A 40 -7.60 9.41 2.26
N SER A 41 -7.14 8.40 1.52
CA SER A 41 -6.39 8.62 0.28
C SER A 41 -7.22 9.43 -0.72
N GLY A 42 -6.59 10.41 -1.38
CA GLY A 42 -7.19 11.09 -2.54
C GLY A 42 -7.12 10.28 -3.84
N VAL A 43 -6.46 9.12 -3.80
CA VAL A 43 -6.03 8.33 -4.97
C VAL A 43 -6.45 6.87 -4.80
N SER A 44 -6.95 6.25 -5.87
CA SER A 44 -7.08 4.79 -6.07
C SER A 44 -6.21 4.36 -7.25
N MET A 45 -6.09 3.06 -7.51
CA MET A 45 -5.27 2.56 -8.63
C MET A 45 -5.79 3.03 -9.99
N GLU A 46 -7.09 3.33 -10.11
CA GLU A 46 -7.69 3.96 -11.29
C GLU A 46 -7.09 5.34 -11.63
N ASN A 47 -6.43 6.00 -10.67
CA ASN A 47 -5.77 7.29 -10.87
C ASN A 47 -4.32 7.16 -11.37
N PHE A 48 -3.77 5.94 -11.48
CA PHE A 48 -2.43 5.74 -11.98
C PHE A 48 -2.36 5.97 -13.50
N PRO A 49 -1.23 6.48 -14.03
CA PRO A 49 -1.04 6.61 -15.47
C PRO A 49 -1.17 5.25 -16.16
N THR A 50 -1.78 5.21 -17.34
CA THR A 50 -1.98 3.96 -18.10
C THR A 50 -0.68 3.18 -18.30
N GLY A 51 0.42 3.85 -18.66
CA GLY A 51 1.72 3.16 -18.79
C GLY A 51 2.22 2.51 -17.49
N MET A 52 1.86 3.05 -16.32
CA MET A 52 2.18 2.43 -15.04
C MET A 52 1.30 1.19 -14.78
N ILE A 53 0.01 1.25 -15.12
CA ILE A 53 -0.89 0.10 -15.05
C ILE A 53 -0.37 -1.03 -15.94
N ASP A 54 -0.04 -0.72 -17.19
CA ASP A 54 0.49 -1.69 -18.16
C ASP A 54 1.77 -2.36 -17.63
N ALA A 55 2.67 -1.60 -17.00
CA ALA A 55 3.89 -2.15 -16.42
C ALA A 55 3.63 -3.04 -15.19
N ILE A 56 2.70 -2.65 -14.30
CA ILE A 56 2.32 -3.50 -13.14
C ILE A 56 1.70 -4.83 -13.61
N GLN A 57 1.08 -4.86 -14.79
CA GLN A 57 0.52 -6.05 -15.41
C GLN A 57 1.55 -6.94 -16.14
N ASP A 58 2.84 -6.78 -15.86
CA ASP A 58 3.89 -7.69 -16.33
C ASP A 58 4.46 -8.49 -15.14
N GLU A 59 4.67 -9.80 -15.33
CA GLU A 59 5.12 -10.74 -14.29
C GLU A 59 6.57 -10.50 -13.84
N ASN A 60 7.39 -9.84 -14.67
CA ASN A 60 8.79 -9.54 -14.38
C ASN A 60 8.96 -8.15 -13.76
N THR A 61 7.89 -7.36 -13.69
CA THR A 61 7.95 -6.00 -13.16
C THR A 61 8.14 -6.01 -11.65
N LYS A 62 9.20 -5.34 -11.21
CA LYS A 62 9.44 -5.06 -9.79
C LYS A 62 8.71 -3.80 -9.38
N ILE A 63 8.04 -3.89 -8.22
CA ILE A 63 7.32 -2.78 -7.63
C ILE A 63 7.94 -2.50 -6.26
N THR A 64 8.32 -1.25 -6.03
CA THR A 64 8.76 -0.76 -4.72
C THR A 64 7.75 0.24 -4.19
N VAL A 65 7.24 -0.02 -3.00
CA VAL A 65 6.39 0.91 -2.25
C VAL A 65 7.20 1.51 -1.12
N LYS A 66 7.39 2.84 -1.16
CA LYS A 66 8.05 3.60 -0.09
C LYS A 66 7.01 4.29 0.78
N LEU A 67 7.18 4.16 2.09
CA LEU A 67 6.34 4.78 3.11
C LEU A 67 7.18 5.80 3.87
N GLU A 68 6.73 7.04 3.94
CA GLU A 68 7.43 8.12 4.63
C GLU A 68 6.47 8.91 5.52
N THR A 69 6.82 9.01 6.80
CA THR A 69 6.19 9.91 7.79
C THR A 69 7.25 10.93 8.22
N GLU A 70 6.87 11.90 9.05
CA GLU A 70 7.82 12.89 9.57
C GLU A 70 9.03 12.25 10.28
N ASN A 71 8.87 11.12 11.00
CA ASN A 71 9.95 10.56 11.81
C ASN A 71 10.47 9.21 11.32
N ALA A 72 9.85 8.57 10.35
CA ALA A 72 10.20 7.23 9.92
C ALA A 72 9.92 6.97 8.44
N LYS A 73 10.70 6.03 7.88
CA LYS A 73 10.52 5.52 6.52
C LYS A 73 10.70 4.02 6.43
N ASP A 74 9.96 3.39 5.52
CA ASP A 74 10.09 1.98 5.19
C ASP A 74 9.92 1.74 3.69
N GLU A 75 10.45 0.63 3.19
CA GLU A 75 10.35 0.25 1.77
C GLU A 75 9.93 -1.22 1.69
N ILE A 76 8.98 -1.50 0.79
CA ILE A 76 8.42 -2.83 0.52
C ILE A 76 8.68 -3.16 -0.95
N HIS A 77 9.13 -4.37 -1.23
CA HIS A 77 9.45 -4.83 -2.58
C HIS A 77 8.62 -6.05 -2.93
N GLY A 78 8.20 -6.15 -4.19
CA GLY A 78 7.45 -7.29 -4.72
C GLY A 78 7.23 -7.12 -6.21
N PHE A 79 6.20 -7.76 -6.73
CA PHE A 79 6.08 -7.98 -8.17
C PHE A 79 4.69 -7.66 -8.71
N GLY A 80 4.68 -7.27 -9.98
CA GLY A 80 3.50 -7.21 -10.83
C GLY A 80 3.02 -8.61 -11.24
N HIS A 81 1.91 -8.64 -11.99
CA HIS A 81 1.38 -9.85 -12.61
C HIS A 81 0.32 -9.49 -13.66
N PRO A 82 0.22 -10.22 -14.79
CA PRO A 82 -0.80 -10.00 -15.83
C PRO A 82 -2.27 -10.04 -15.39
N ASP A 83 -2.56 -10.59 -14.20
CA ASP A 83 -3.92 -10.77 -13.71
C ASP A 83 -4.29 -9.71 -12.66
N LEU A 84 -3.41 -8.72 -12.41
CA LEU A 84 -3.72 -7.60 -11.53
C LEU A 84 -4.65 -6.64 -12.27
N THR A 85 -5.94 -6.62 -11.91
CA THR A 85 -6.94 -5.76 -12.58
C THR A 85 -6.84 -4.30 -12.16
N LEU A 86 -6.35 -4.00 -10.95
CA LEU A 86 -6.04 -2.65 -10.45
C LEU A 86 -7.24 -1.67 -10.50
N ASP A 87 -8.45 -2.21 -10.35
CA ASP A 87 -9.73 -1.52 -10.60
C ASP A 87 -10.59 -1.37 -9.34
N HIS A 88 -10.05 -1.61 -8.14
CA HIS A 88 -10.81 -1.31 -6.93
C HIS A 88 -10.93 0.22 -6.74
N PRO A 89 -12.14 0.75 -6.50
CA PRO A 89 -12.37 2.20 -6.48
C PRO A 89 -11.72 2.90 -5.27
N THR A 90 -11.38 2.15 -4.22
CA THR A 90 -10.95 2.70 -2.93
C THR A 90 -9.64 2.14 -2.36
N ASP A 91 -9.32 0.86 -2.60
CA ASP A 91 -8.37 0.12 -1.75
C ASP A 91 -7.18 -0.33 -2.59
N MET A 92 -5.99 -0.26 -1.99
CA MET A 92 -4.74 -0.76 -2.55
C MET A 92 -4.09 -1.70 -1.55
N VAL A 93 -3.88 -2.96 -1.94
CA VAL A 93 -3.40 -4.02 -1.06
C VAL A 93 -2.08 -4.58 -1.60
N VAL A 94 -1.08 -4.52 -0.75
CA VAL A 94 0.22 -5.20 -0.91
C VAL A 94 0.10 -6.59 -0.28
N ARG A 95 0.52 -7.63 -1.00
CA ARG A 95 0.39 -9.03 -0.54
C ARG A 95 1.71 -9.77 -0.58
N LYS A 96 2.00 -10.54 0.48
CA LYS A 96 3.11 -11.52 0.47
C LYS A 96 2.79 -12.76 -0.36
N SER A 97 1.51 -13.10 -0.50
CA SER A 97 1.02 -14.23 -1.30
C SER A 97 0.84 -13.87 -2.77
N GLU A 98 0.62 -14.88 -3.61
CA GLU A 98 0.24 -14.74 -5.02
C GLU A 98 -1.26 -14.57 -5.28
N PHE A 99 -2.07 -14.49 -4.22
CA PHE A 99 -3.50 -14.22 -4.33
C PHE A 99 -3.74 -12.85 -4.97
N LYS A 100 -4.65 -12.80 -5.93
CA LYS A 100 -4.98 -11.59 -6.71
C LYS A 100 -6.48 -11.32 -6.63
N CYS A 101 -6.82 -10.06 -6.49
CA CYS A 101 -8.16 -9.51 -6.61
C CYS A 101 -8.06 -8.04 -7.03
N SER A 102 -9.19 -7.39 -7.30
CA SER A 102 -9.25 -5.99 -7.73
C SER A 102 -8.47 -4.99 -6.88
N ARG A 103 -8.28 -5.29 -5.59
CA ARG A 103 -7.53 -4.45 -4.65
C ARG A 103 -6.02 -4.61 -4.73
N THR A 104 -5.52 -5.64 -5.42
CA THR A 104 -4.14 -6.08 -5.29
C THR A 104 -3.23 -5.20 -6.14
N LEU A 105 -2.35 -4.44 -5.48
CA LEU A 105 -1.34 -3.60 -6.13
C LEU A 105 -0.10 -4.40 -6.53
N MET A 106 0.30 -5.36 -5.68
CA MET A 106 1.49 -6.18 -5.87
C MET A 106 1.38 -7.47 -5.09
N ILE A 107 2.07 -8.50 -5.58
CA ILE A 107 2.17 -9.82 -4.96
C ILE A 107 3.63 -10.14 -4.60
N ASN A 108 3.85 -11.26 -3.90
CA ASN A 108 5.18 -11.74 -3.51
C ASN A 108 6.01 -10.65 -2.79
N ALA A 109 5.33 -9.84 -1.97
CA ALA A 109 5.96 -8.78 -1.20
C ALA A 109 6.87 -9.33 -0.09
N ASP A 110 8.01 -8.68 0.13
CA ASP A 110 8.96 -9.00 1.21
C ASP A 110 8.40 -8.67 2.60
N LYS A 111 7.48 -7.69 2.68
CA LYS A 111 6.86 -7.20 3.91
C LYS A 111 5.34 -7.17 3.86
N ALA A 112 4.72 -7.38 5.01
CA ALA A 112 3.33 -7.06 5.31
C ALA A 112 3.25 -5.95 6.37
N ALA A 113 2.04 -5.63 6.83
CA ALA A 113 1.80 -4.66 7.90
C ALA A 113 2.64 -4.98 9.16
N CYS A 114 2.68 -6.24 9.60
CA CYS A 114 3.44 -6.64 10.78
C CYS A 114 4.96 -6.43 10.68
N ASP A 115 5.49 -6.27 9.47
CA ASP A 115 6.93 -6.14 9.21
C ASP A 115 7.38 -4.67 9.19
N LEU A 116 6.44 -3.71 9.29
CA LEU A 116 6.76 -2.29 9.29
C LEU A 116 7.53 -1.88 10.56
N LYS A 117 8.45 -0.92 10.39
CA LYS A 117 9.19 -0.33 11.51
C LYS A 117 8.23 0.25 12.55
N LEU A 118 8.46 -0.11 13.82
CA LEU A 118 7.65 0.35 14.96
C LEU A 118 7.50 1.87 15.04
N LYS A 119 8.53 2.64 14.66
CA LYS A 119 8.48 4.11 14.64
C LYS A 119 7.49 4.64 13.59
N LEU A 120 7.42 3.99 12.42
CA LEU A 120 6.44 4.30 11.38
C LEU A 120 5.03 3.99 11.88
N VAL A 121 4.81 2.80 12.45
CA VAL A 121 3.50 2.40 12.98
C VAL A 121 3.00 3.36 14.07
N ARG A 122 3.88 3.84 14.95
CA ARG A 122 3.54 4.85 15.96
C ARG A 122 3.09 6.16 15.34
N ASP A 123 3.83 6.68 14.36
CA ASP A 123 3.44 7.89 13.64
C ASP A 123 2.07 7.73 12.95
N LEU A 124 1.78 6.56 12.39
CA LEU A 124 0.49 6.26 11.78
C LEU A 124 -0.65 6.17 12.82
N ALA A 125 -0.41 5.54 13.97
CA ALA A 125 -1.38 5.52 15.06
C ALA A 125 -1.67 6.93 15.62
N ASP A 126 -0.67 7.82 15.60
CA ASP A 126 -0.82 9.24 15.96
C ASP A 126 -1.48 10.08 14.85
N SER A 127 -2.07 9.44 13.83
CA SER A 127 -2.78 10.09 12.70
C SER A 127 -1.92 11.05 11.89
N LYS A 128 -0.60 10.85 11.88
CA LYS A 128 0.31 11.70 11.13
C LYS A 128 0.18 11.47 9.63
N GLN A 129 0.67 12.44 8.87
CA GLN A 129 0.71 12.35 7.42
C GLN A 129 1.66 11.22 6.97
N LEU A 130 1.20 10.44 6.01
CA LEU A 130 1.96 9.41 5.33
C LEU A 130 2.07 9.79 3.85
N LYS A 131 3.30 9.85 3.34
CA LYS A 131 3.59 9.88 1.92
C LYS A 131 3.85 8.45 1.44
N VAL A 132 3.18 8.08 0.36
CA VAL A 132 3.41 6.82 -0.34
C VAL A 132 3.96 7.12 -1.72
N THR A 133 5.04 6.45 -2.07
CA THR A 133 5.67 6.53 -3.39
C THR A 133 5.76 5.11 -3.97
N ILE A 134 5.12 4.90 -5.12
CA ILE A 134 5.13 3.64 -5.85
C ILE A 134 6.10 3.81 -7.03
N ILE A 135 7.09 2.93 -7.08
CA ILE A 135 8.10 2.88 -8.15
C ILE A 135 7.93 1.56 -8.87
N VAL A 136 7.72 1.65 -10.18
CA VAL A 136 7.54 0.51 -11.08
C VAL A 136 8.74 0.45 -12.01
N GLY A 137 9.44 -0.69 -11.99
CA GLY A 137 10.65 -0.96 -12.75
C GLY A 137 10.45 -1.02 -14.26
#